data_AF-A0A350UJ69-F1
#
_entry.id   AF-A0A350UJ69-F1
#
_cell.length_a   1.000
_cell.length_b   1.000
_cell.length_c   1.000
_cell.angle_alpha   90.00
_cell.angle_beta   90.00
_cell.angle_gamma   90.00
#
_symmetry.space_group_name_H-M   'P 1'
#
loop_
_entity.id
_entity.type
_entity.pdbx_description
1 polymer ?
#
loop_
_entity_poly.entity_id
_entity_poly.type
_entity_poly.pdbx_seq_one_letter_code
_entity_poly.pdbx_strand_id
1 'polypeptide(L)' 'MKYLRLFIPVLTLLAAFAATSGLSYATKEFSKKEKKPCTTCHPKGKLKELNEVGKYYKEKKSLEGAPKS' A
#
# COMPACT_ATOMS: atom_id res chain seq x y z
N MET A 1 24.15 -17.75 -28.30
CA MET A 1 23.04 -16.93 -28.86
C MET A 1 21.68 -17.13 -28.20
N LYS A 2 21.30 -18.35 -27.76
CA LYS A 2 19.97 -18.62 -27.17
C LYS A 2 19.79 -18.00 -25.77
N TYR A 3 20.83 -18.04 -24.94
CA TYR A 3 20.84 -17.43 -23.61
C TYR A 3 20.83 -15.90 -23.66
N LEU A 4 21.57 -15.27 -24.59
CA LEU A 4 21.62 -13.81 -24.72
C LEU A 4 20.25 -13.23 -25.13
N ARG A 5 19.50 -13.94 -25.98
CA ARG A 5 18.12 -13.58 -26.37
C ARG A 5 17.10 -13.74 -25.25
N LEU A 6 17.41 -14.56 -24.25
CA LEU A 6 16.54 -14.83 -23.09
C LEU A 6 16.88 -13.91 -21.91
N PHE A 7 18.15 -13.55 -21.75
CA PHE A 7 18.62 -12.66 -20.69
C PHE A 7 18.09 -11.23 -20.84
N ILE A 8 18.06 -10.69 -22.07
CA ILE A 8 17.59 -9.33 -22.32
C ILE A 8 16.15 -9.12 -21.82
N PRO A 9 15.14 -9.92 -22.24
CA PRO A 9 13.76 -9.73 -21.77
C PRO A 9 13.61 -10.02 -20.27
N VAL A 10 14.34 -10.99 -19.72
CA VAL A 10 14.32 -11.29 -18.28
C VAL A 10 14.85 -10.11 -17.46
N LEU A 11 15.95 -9.48 -17.89
CA LEU A 11 16.50 -8.29 -17.23
C LEU A 11 15.53 -7.11 -17.32
N THR A 12 14.88 -6.94 -18.48
CA THR A 12 13.92 -5.84 -18.68
C THR A 12 12.68 -6.02 -17.79
N LEU A 13 12.20 -7.27 -17.68
CA LEU A 13 11.07 -7.62 -16.81
C LEU A 13 11.41 -7.39 -15.33
N LEU A 14 12.61 -7.79 -14.90
CA LEU A 14 13.08 -7.57 -13.52
C LEU A 14 13.19 -6.07 -13.20
N ALA A 15 13.75 -5.28 -14.11
CA ALA A 15 13.88 -3.83 -13.94
C ALA A 15 12.51 -3.14 -13.89
N ALA A 16 11.58 -3.53 -14.77
CA ALA A 16 10.22 -3.01 -14.77
C ALA A 16 9.45 -3.38 -13.49
N PHE A 17 9.62 -4.61 -12.99
CA PHE A 17 9.01 -5.06 -11.74
C PHE A 17 9.58 -4.29 -10.54
N ALA A 18 10.90 -4.11 -10.46
CA ALA A 18 11.54 -3.32 -9.41
C ALA A 18 11.05 -1.85 -9.44
N ALA A 19 10.95 -1.24 -10.63
CA ALA A 19 10.47 0.13 -10.78
C ALA A 19 8.98 0.33 -10.42
N THR A 20 8.15 -0.69 -10.65
CA THR A 20 6.69 -0.63 -10.38
C THR A 20 6.28 -1.16 -9.01
N SER A 21 7.16 -1.92 -8.34
CA SER A 21 6.98 -2.36 -6.94
C SER A 21 7.07 -1.23 -5.90
N GLY A 22 6.92 0.01 -6.36
CA GLY A 22 6.93 1.24 -5.59
C GLY A 22 6.28 1.08 -4.22
N LEU A 23 7.08 1.40 -3.20
CA LEU A 23 6.77 1.57 -1.79
C LEU A 23 5.27 1.45 -1.46
N SER A 24 4.74 0.24 -1.43
CA SER A 24 3.49 -0.04 -0.73
C SER A 24 3.85 -0.08 0.76
N TYR A 25 4.23 1.08 1.29
CA TYR A 25 4.28 1.39 2.72
C TYR A 25 2.85 1.66 3.21
N ALA A 26 1.85 1.03 2.55
CA ALA A 26 0.57 0.72 3.16
C ALA A 26 0.91 -0.01 4.44
N THR A 27 0.73 0.73 5.52
CA THR A 27 1.54 0.60 6.72
C THR A 27 1.47 -0.81 7.24
N LYS A 28 2.50 -1.63 6.97
CA LYS A 28 2.52 -3.04 7.37
C LYS A 28 2.25 -3.19 8.86
N GLU A 29 2.70 -2.23 9.66
CA GLU A 29 2.41 -2.14 11.09
C GLU A 29 0.91 -1.96 11.39
N PHE A 30 0.21 -1.08 10.68
CA PHE A 30 -1.24 -0.86 10.89
C PHE A 30 -2.07 -2.04 10.40
N SER A 31 -1.74 -2.60 9.24
CA SER A 31 -2.40 -3.81 8.73
C SER A 31 -2.24 -5.00 9.68
N LYS A 32 -1.08 -5.10 10.34
CA LYS A 32 -0.83 -6.11 11.39
C LYS A 32 -1.53 -5.81 12.71
N LYS A 33 -1.54 -4.56 13.18
CA LYS A 33 -2.16 -4.16 14.46
C LYS A 33 -3.69 -4.19 14.41
N GLU A 34 -4.26 -3.52 13.42
CA GLU A 34 -5.70 -3.25 13.38
C GLU A 34 -6.48 -4.31 12.60
N LYS A 35 -5.84 -4.96 11.61
CA LYS A 35 -6.48 -5.95 10.71
C LYS A 35 -7.80 -5.45 10.11
N LYS A 36 -7.94 -4.13 9.93
CA LYS A 36 -9.14 -3.50 9.36
C LYS A 36 -9.00 -3.33 7.83
N PRO A 37 -10.11 -3.38 7.08
CA PRO A 37 -10.07 -3.15 5.64
C PRO A 37 -9.63 -1.72 5.33
N CYS A 38 -8.98 -1.51 4.18
CA CYS A 38 -8.52 -0.19 3.74
C CYS A 38 -9.65 0.86 3.71
N THR A 39 -10.89 0.42 3.48
CA THR A 39 -12.10 1.27 3.51
C THR A 39 -12.39 1.91 4.86
N THR A 40 -11.73 1.44 5.92
CA THR A 40 -11.86 2.01 7.27
C THR A 40 -11.18 3.38 7.33
N CYS A 41 -10.03 3.55 6.69
CA CYS A 41 -9.25 4.79 6.70
C CYS A 41 -9.32 5.55 5.37
N HIS A 42 -9.75 4.88 4.29
CA HIS A 42 -9.86 5.45 2.95
C HIS A 42 -11.30 5.38 2.43
N PRO A 43 -11.80 6.41 1.74
CA PRO A 43 -13.06 6.32 1.02
C PRO A 43 -12.96 5.24 -0.07
N LYS A 44 -14.10 4.58 -0.38
CA LYS A 44 -14.17 3.61 -1.48
C LYS A 44 -13.68 4.25 -2.78
N GLY A 45 -12.72 3.59 -3.45
CA GLY A 45 -12.15 4.06 -4.71
C GLY A 45 -11.10 5.17 -4.59
N LYS A 46 -10.85 5.72 -3.39
CA LYS A 46 -9.92 6.83 -3.18
C LYS A 46 -8.80 6.50 -2.19
N LEU A 47 -7.91 5.59 -2.60
CA LEU A 47 -6.80 5.12 -1.77
C LEU A 47 -5.74 6.17 -1.43
N LYS A 48 -5.76 7.35 -2.07
CA LYS A 48 -4.86 8.47 -1.77
C LYS A 48 -5.44 9.45 -0.74
N GLU A 49 -6.76 9.42 -0.51
CA GLU A 49 -7.44 10.32 0.42
C GLU A 49 -7.75 9.58 1.73
N LEU A 50 -7.60 10.25 2.87
CA LEU A 50 -8.00 9.69 4.16
C LEU A 50 -9.36 10.27 4.56
N ASN A 51 -10.25 9.39 5.03
CA ASN A 51 -11.50 9.79 5.69
C ASN A 51 -11.22 10.27 7.13
N GLU A 52 -12.26 10.61 7.88
CA GLU A 52 -12.10 11.14 9.25
C GLU A 52 -11.40 10.14 10.18
N VAL A 53 -11.69 8.85 10.05
CA VAL A 53 -11.02 7.78 10.79
C VAL A 53 -9.54 7.70 10.43
N GLY A 54 -9.21 7.79 9.14
CA GLY A 54 -7.83 7.79 8.67
C GLY A 54 -7.05 9.01 9.17
N LYS A 55 -7.66 10.19 9.17
CA LYS A 55 -7.07 11.42 9.72
C LYS A 55 -6.83 11.29 11.23
N TYR A 56 -7.83 10.84 11.98
CA TYR A 56 -7.72 10.57 13.42
C TYR A 56 -6.58 9.60 13.72
N TYR A 57 -6.50 8.52 12.96
CA TYR A 57 -5.47 7.51 13.13
C TYR A 57 -4.07 8.02 12.78
N LYS A 58 -3.94 8.89 11.76
CA LYS A 58 -2.66 9.53 11.42
C LYS A 58 -2.09 10.33 12.60
N GLU A 59 -2.95 10.96 13.39
CA GLU A 59 -2.57 11.77 14.55
C GLU A 59 -2.39 10.93 15.83
N LYS A 60 -3.30 9.99 16.08
CA LYS A 60 -3.35 9.22 17.34
C LYS A 60 -2.63 7.88 17.28
N LYS A 61 -2.34 7.36 16.08
CA LYS A 61 -1.80 6.02 15.82
C LYS A 61 -2.60 4.88 16.50
N SER A 62 -3.88 5.13 16.81
CA SER A 62 -4.83 4.17 17.39
C SER A 62 -6.22 4.40 16.79
N LEU A 63 -6.97 3.32 16.57
CA LEU A 63 -8.39 3.38 16.15
C LEU A 63 -9.34 3.47 17.36
N GLU A 64 -8.81 3.43 18.59
CA GLU A 64 -9.61 3.55 19.81
C GLU A 64 -10.17 4.96 19.95
N GLY A 65 -11.50 5.08 19.91
CA GLY A 65 -12.19 6.38 19.96
C GLY A 65 -12.26 7.11 18.61
N ALA A 66 -11.91 6.44 17.51
CA ALA A 66 -12.10 7.02 16.18
C ALA A 66 -13.59 7.33 15.92
N PRO A 67 -13.90 8.41 15.19
CA PRO A 67 -15.27 8.73 14.81
C PRO A 67 -15.89 7.59 14.00
N LYS A 68 -17.22 7.44 14.02
CA LYS A 68 -17.89 6.46 13.16
C LYS A 68 -17.67 6.87 11.70
N SER A 69 -17.17 5.92 10.90
CA SER A 69 -16.90 6.10 9.46
C SER A 69 -18.18 6.08 8.63
#